data_AF-A0A0N4UD35-F1
#
_entry.id   AF-A0A0N4UD35-F1
#
_cell.length_a   1.000
_cell.length_b   1.000
_cell.length_c   1.000
_cell.angle_alpha   90.00
_cell.angle_beta   90.00
_cell.angle_gamma   90.00
#
_symmetry.space_group_name_H-M   'P 1'
#
loop_
_entity.id
_entity.type
_entity.pdbx_description
1 polymer ?
#
loop_
_entity_poly.entity_id
_entity_poly.type
_entity_poly.pdbx_seq_one_letter_code
_entity_poly.pdbx_strand_id
1 'polypeptide(L)'
;MNESKRDDSDDDILRLTLTHKAIAIFLYSMMSIIAICGNFLIVLVIVHFPRLRTATNILILNLAIADLMISFLCMPFSYWHVIIFTDQRWIFGSIFCKLLAFLQATAVFLSSWTLVAIRLV
;
A
#
# COMPACT_ATOMS: atom_id res chain seq x y z
N MET A 1 -10.92 33.68 29.61
CA MET A 1 -9.70 32.89 29.94
C MET A 1 -9.85 31.41 29.61
N ASN A 2 -11.01 30.76 29.84
CA ASN A 2 -11.21 29.36 29.45
C ASN A 2 -11.26 29.13 27.93
N GLU A 3 -11.79 30.08 27.16
CA GLU A 3 -11.83 29.97 25.69
C GLU A 3 -10.45 29.99 25.05
N SER A 4 -9.56 30.91 25.45
CA SER A 4 -8.21 30.95 24.87
C SER A 4 -7.40 29.68 25.16
N LYS A 5 -7.62 29.04 26.31
CA LYS A 5 -6.95 27.77 26.65
C LYS A 5 -7.50 26.58 25.86
N ARG A 6 -8.78 26.65 25.45
CA ARG A 6 -9.41 25.65 24.58
C ARG A 6 -8.93 25.81 23.13
N ASP A 7 -8.89 27.04 22.61
CA ASP A 7 -8.35 27.32 21.26
C ASP A 7 -6.91 26.82 21.11
N ASP A 8 -6.02 27.09 22.08
CA ASP A 8 -4.63 26.59 22.07
C ASP A 8 -4.59 25.03 22.01
N SER A 9 -5.49 24.36 22.75
CA SER A 9 -5.54 22.89 22.78
C SER A 9 -6.06 22.31 21.47
N ASP A 10 -7.08 22.94 20.86
CA ASP A 10 -7.66 22.50 19.59
C ASP A 10 -6.66 22.70 18.43
N ASP A 11 -5.91 23.80 18.44
CA ASP A 11 -4.82 24.07 17.48
C ASP A 11 -3.68 23.04 17.60
N ASP A 12 -3.25 22.71 18.82
CA ASP A 12 -2.22 21.68 19.05
C ASP A 12 -2.68 20.30 18.56
N ILE A 13 -3.93 19.91 18.84
CA ILE A 13 -4.52 18.65 18.37
C ILE A 13 -4.61 18.62 16.84
N LEU A 14 -5.00 19.73 16.22
CA LEU A 14 -5.10 19.84 14.76
C LEU A 14 -3.71 19.73 14.11
N ARG A 15 -2.71 20.45 14.63
CA ARG A 15 -1.33 20.37 14.14
C ARG A 15 -0.76 18.97 14.28
N LEU A 16 -0.99 18.31 15.42
CA LEU A 16 -0.57 16.93 15.63
C LEU A 16 -1.23 16.00 14.59
N THR A 17 -2.51 16.17 14.32
CA THR A 17 -3.22 15.36 13.33
C THR A 17 -2.68 15.59 11.92
N LEU A 18 -2.38 16.85 11.56
CA LEU A 18 -1.80 17.20 10.26
C LEU A 18 -0.39 16.65 10.08
N THR A 19 0.47 16.72 11.11
CA THR A 19 1.83 16.17 11.04
C THR A 19 1.81 14.67 10.88
N HIS A 20 0.96 13.95 11.63
CA HIS A 20 0.76 12.52 11.45
C HIS A 20 0.29 12.17 10.04
N LYS A 21 -0.70 12.90 9.51
CA LYS A 21 -1.18 12.71 8.13
C LYS A 21 -0.06 12.97 7.12
N ALA A 22 0.71 14.04 7.27
CA ALA A 22 1.79 14.40 6.37
C ALA A 22 2.91 13.34 6.35
N ILE A 23 3.33 12.85 7.53
CA ILE A 23 4.33 11.78 7.65
C ILE A 23 3.81 10.49 7.00
N ALA A 24 2.55 10.12 7.26
CA ALA A 24 1.94 8.93 6.67
C ALA A 24 1.88 9.02 5.14
N ILE A 25 1.47 10.17 4.58
CA ILE A 25 1.44 10.41 3.13
C ILE A 25 2.85 10.30 2.55
N PHE A 26 3.84 10.92 3.20
CA PHE A 26 5.23 10.86 2.74
C PHE A 26 5.76 9.43 2.70
N LEU A 27 5.65 8.68 3.81
CA LEU A 27 6.09 7.29 3.88
C LEU A 27 5.35 6.40 2.88
N TYR A 28 4.03 6.56 2.77
CA TYR A 28 3.22 5.79 1.85
C TYR A 28 3.65 6.06 0.40
N SER A 29 3.83 7.33 0.02
CA SER A 29 4.32 7.73 -1.32
C SER A 29 5.66 7.07 -1.65
N MET A 30 6.64 7.10 -0.74
CA MET A 30 7.94 6.46 -0.92
C MET A 30 7.81 4.95 -1.12
N MET A 31 7.02 4.29 -0.27
CA MET A 31 6.77 2.85 -0.37
C MET A 31 6.13 2.48 -1.69
N SER A 32 5.20 3.28 -2.22
CA SER A 32 4.61 2.99 -3.54
C SER A 32 5.59 3.15 -4.69
N ILE A 33 6.47 4.15 -4.66
CA ILE A 33 7.45 4.34 -5.73
C ILE A 33 8.38 3.13 -5.75
N ILE A 34 8.84 2.69 -4.57
CA ILE A 34 9.66 1.49 -4.43
C ILE A 34 8.89 0.26 -4.93
N ALA A 35 7.62 0.10 -4.53
CA ALA A 35 6.80 -1.03 -4.93
C ALA A 35 6.52 -1.07 -6.45
N ILE A 36 6.19 0.07 -7.06
CA ILE A 36 5.95 0.19 -8.50
C ILE A 36 7.25 -0.11 -9.25
N CYS A 37 8.35 0.54 -8.89
CA CYS A 37 9.64 0.33 -9.55
C CYS A 37 10.12 -1.12 -9.43
N GLY A 38 10.07 -1.71 -8.22
CA GLY A 38 10.51 -3.07 -7.96
C GLY A 38 9.66 -4.11 -8.70
N ASN A 39 8.34 -4.03 -8.59
CA ASN A 39 7.45 -4.99 -9.26
C ASN A 39 7.41 -4.81 -10.77
N PHE A 40 7.49 -3.57 -11.26
CA PHE A 40 7.62 -3.30 -12.69
C PHE A 40 8.90 -3.90 -13.27
N LEU A 41 10.04 -3.75 -12.56
CA LEU A 41 11.29 -4.37 -12.97
C LEU A 41 11.18 -5.89 -13.02
N ILE A 42 10.54 -6.53 -12.03
CA ILE A 42 10.31 -7.98 -12.02
C ILE A 42 9.49 -8.41 -13.25
N VAL A 43 8.38 -7.73 -13.54
CA VAL A 43 7.56 -8.01 -14.73
C VAL A 43 8.39 -7.85 -16.00
N LEU A 44 9.13 -6.75 -16.15
CA LEU A 44 9.99 -6.50 -17.30
C LEU A 44 11.03 -7.60 -17.50
N VAL A 45 11.73 -7.99 -16.44
CA VAL A 45 12.78 -9.03 -16.49
C VAL A 45 12.17 -10.37 -16.90
N ILE A 46 11.07 -10.81 -16.29
CA ILE A 46 10.46 -12.11 -16.61
C ILE A 46 9.87 -12.12 -18.04
N VAL A 47 9.29 -11.01 -18.48
CA VAL A 47 8.74 -10.87 -19.83
C VAL A 47 9.88 -10.86 -20.87
N HIS A 48 10.96 -10.11 -20.61
CA HIS A 48 12.09 -9.96 -21.52
C HIS A 48 12.97 -11.21 -21.61
N PHE A 49 13.15 -11.93 -20.50
CA PHE A 49 13.99 -13.13 -20.45
C PHE A 49 13.14 -14.41 -20.36
N PRO A 50 12.74 -15.02 -21.49
CA PRO A 50 11.88 -16.22 -21.48
C PRO A 50 12.53 -17.43 -20.80
N ARG A 51 13.87 -17.48 -20.71
CA ARG A 51 14.60 -18.52 -19.96
C ARG A 51 14.29 -18.54 -18.47
N LEU A 52 13.79 -17.43 -17.92
CA LEU A 52 13.37 -17.34 -16.52
C LEU A 52 11.92 -17.80 -16.32
N ARG A 53 11.20 -18.29 -17.33
CA ARG A 53 9.80 -18.77 -17.14
C ARG A 53 9.76 -20.17 -16.51
N THR A 54 10.16 -20.27 -15.25
CA THR A 54 9.97 -21.45 -14.40
C THR A 54 8.64 -21.35 -13.64
N ALA A 55 8.16 -22.47 -13.07
CA ALA A 55 6.91 -22.49 -12.30
C ALA A 55 6.89 -21.44 -11.16
N THR A 56 7.99 -21.33 -10.42
CA THR A 56 8.16 -20.33 -9.35
C THR A 56 8.11 -18.91 -9.90
N ASN A 57 8.72 -18.65 -11.07
CA ASN A 57 8.76 -17.31 -11.63
C ASN A 57 7.43 -16.88 -12.23
N ILE A 58 6.58 -17.81 -12.68
CA ILE A 58 5.18 -17.49 -13.05
C ILE A 58 4.40 -17.04 -11.81
N LEU A 59 4.61 -17.68 -10.65
CA LEU A 59 4.02 -17.25 -9.38
C LEU A 59 4.50 -15.85 -9.00
N ILE A 60 5.80 -15.58 -9.11
CA ILE A 60 6.39 -14.25 -8.86
C ILE A 60 5.85 -13.20 -9.84
N LEU A 61 5.65 -13.56 -11.11
CA LEU A 61 5.08 -12.66 -12.12
C LEU A 61 3.62 -12.29 -11.77
N ASN A 62 2.80 -13.26 -11.40
CA ASN A 62 1.42 -13.02 -10.98
C ASN A 62 1.37 -12.11 -9.74
N LEU A 63 2.28 -12.33 -8.78
CA LEU A 63 2.45 -11.46 -7.64
C LEU A 63 2.84 -10.05 -8.03
N ALA A 64 3.84 -9.88 -8.91
CA ALA A 64 4.27 -8.56 -9.34
C ALA A 64 3.16 -7.79 -10.08
N ILE A 65 2.33 -8.49 -10.87
CA ILE A 65 1.12 -7.90 -11.48
C ILE A 65 0.12 -7.49 -10.40
N ALA A 66 -0.13 -8.35 -9.41
CA ALA A 66 -1.02 -8.05 -8.30
C ALA A 66 -0.55 -6.82 -7.50
N ASP A 67 0.74 -6.75 -7.16
CA ASP A 67 1.35 -5.63 -6.43
C ASP A 67 1.33 -4.34 -7.24
N LEU A 68 1.50 -4.40 -8.57
CA LEU A 68 1.28 -3.24 -9.44
C LEU A 68 -0.18 -2.79 -9.39
N MET A 69 -1.14 -3.71 -9.47
CA MET A 69 -2.56 -3.35 -9.36
C MET A 69 -2.88 -2.72 -7.99
N ILE A 70 -2.35 -3.26 -6.88
CA ILE A 70 -2.48 -2.63 -5.56
C ILE A 70 -1.85 -1.25 -5.56
N SER A 71 -0.63 -1.12 -6.05
CA SER A 71 0.11 0.14 -6.03
C SER A 71 -0.51 1.20 -6.94
N PHE A 72 -1.26 0.80 -7.97
CA PHE A 72 -2.03 1.72 -8.81
C PHE A 72 -3.44 1.98 -8.30
N LEU A 73 -4.08 1.07 -7.57
CA LEU A 73 -5.45 1.24 -7.10
C LEU A 73 -5.50 1.70 -5.64
N CYS A 74 -4.83 0.99 -4.74
CA CYS A 74 -4.81 1.30 -3.30
C CYS A 74 -4.23 2.69 -3.03
N MET A 75 -3.20 3.11 -3.76
CA MET A 75 -2.56 4.42 -3.62
C MET A 75 -3.50 5.60 -3.90
N PRO A 76 -4.05 5.76 -5.12
CA PRO A 76 -4.95 6.87 -5.39
C PRO A 76 -6.22 6.76 -4.56
N PHE A 77 -6.71 5.55 -4.25
CA PHE A 77 -7.89 5.41 -3.40
C PHE A 77 -7.63 5.87 -1.97
N SER A 78 -6.50 5.49 -1.38
CA SER A 78 -6.11 5.92 -0.02
C SER A 78 -5.81 7.42 0.00
N TYR A 79 -5.09 7.93 -1.00
CA TYR A 79 -4.80 9.36 -1.14
C TYR A 79 -6.08 10.19 -1.32
N TRP A 80 -6.97 9.75 -2.20
CA TRP A 80 -8.28 10.36 -2.43
C TRP A 80 -9.13 10.36 -1.16
N HIS A 81 -9.17 9.24 -0.45
CA HIS A 81 -9.89 9.10 0.81
C HIS A 81 -9.35 10.04 1.88
N VAL A 82 -8.02 10.10 2.07
CA VAL A 82 -7.38 10.98 3.08
C VAL A 82 -7.57 12.46 2.79
N ILE A 83 -7.56 12.87 1.52
CA ILE A 83 -7.60 14.30 1.14
C ILE A 83 -9.02 14.82 0.99
N ILE A 84 -9.92 14.05 0.38
CA ILE A 84 -11.26 14.52 0.04
C ILE A 84 -12.30 14.06 1.06
N PHE A 85 -12.14 12.87 1.64
CA PHE A 85 -13.12 12.29 2.55
C PHE A 85 -12.58 12.16 3.97
N THR A 86 -12.69 13.26 4.75
CA THR A 86 -12.42 13.21 6.19
C THR A 86 -13.30 12.15 6.91
N ASP A 87 -14.48 11.86 6.36
CA ASP A 87 -15.48 10.95 6.94
C ASP A 87 -15.10 9.47 6.95
N GLN A 88 -13.93 9.07 6.44
CA GLN A 88 -13.49 7.67 6.38
C GLN A 88 -14.47 6.69 5.67
N ARG A 89 -15.49 7.17 4.95
CA ARG A 89 -16.51 6.29 4.31
C ARG A 89 -15.99 5.67 3.01
N TRP A 90 -16.10 4.34 2.88
CA TRP A 90 -15.67 3.59 1.70
C TRP A 90 -16.71 3.69 0.56
N ILE A 91 -16.45 4.57 -0.42
CA ILE A 91 -17.42 4.84 -1.51
C ILE A 91 -17.29 3.91 -2.72
N PHE A 92 -16.15 3.25 -2.90
CA PHE A 92 -15.87 2.46 -4.11
C PHE A 92 -16.61 1.11 -4.19
N GLY A 93 -17.47 0.82 -3.20
CA GLY A 93 -18.29 -0.38 -3.19
C GLY A 93 -17.57 -1.64 -2.66
N SER A 94 -18.34 -2.72 -2.53
CA SER A 94 -17.91 -3.98 -1.90
C SER A 94 -16.80 -4.71 -2.66
N ILE A 95 -16.76 -4.57 -3.99
CA ILE A 95 -15.80 -5.28 -4.85
C ILE A 95 -14.36 -4.87 -4.52
N PHE A 96 -14.08 -3.56 -4.52
CA PHE A 96 -12.74 -3.04 -4.20
C PHE A 96 -12.33 -3.35 -2.76
N CYS A 97 -13.28 -3.28 -1.81
CA CYS A 97 -13.03 -3.66 -0.42
C CYS A 97 -12.59 -5.14 -0.31
N LYS A 98 -13.32 -6.06 -0.96
CA LYS A 98 -12.95 -7.49 -0.99
C LYS A 98 -11.64 -7.73 -1.72
N LEU A 99 -11.40 -7.02 -2.82
CA LEU A 99 -10.17 -7.14 -3.60
C LEU A 99 -8.95 -6.73 -2.76
N LEU A 100 -9.02 -5.61 -2.05
CA LEU A 100 -7.95 -5.18 -1.15
C LEU A 100 -7.73 -6.16 0.00
N ALA A 101 -8.80 -6.66 0.62
CA ALA A 101 -8.70 -7.68 1.66
C ALA A 101 -8.04 -8.98 1.17
N PHE A 102 -8.41 -9.43 -0.04
CA PHE A 102 -7.82 -10.60 -0.68
C PHE A 102 -6.31 -10.41 -0.95
N LEU A 103 -5.94 -9.24 -1.47
CA LEU A 103 -4.55 -8.91 -1.77
C LEU A 103 -3.71 -8.81 -0.50
N GLN A 104 -4.26 -8.23 0.57
CA GLN A 104 -3.61 -8.19 1.88
C GLN A 104 -3.39 -9.59 2.46
N ALA A 105 -4.38 -10.48 2.36
CA ALA A 105 -4.22 -11.88 2.77
C ALA A 105 -3.09 -12.59 1.98
N THR A 106 -2.99 -12.31 0.68
CA THR A 106 -1.94 -12.85 -0.18
C THR A 106 -0.55 -12.36 0.25
N ALA A 107 -0.41 -11.07 0.58
CA ALA A 107 0.85 -10.50 1.07
C ALA A 107 1.31 -11.13 2.39
N VAL A 108 0.39 -11.39 3.33
CA VAL A 108 0.69 -12.08 4.60
C VAL A 108 1.14 -13.51 4.35
N PHE A 109 0.45 -14.23 3.45
CA PHE A 109 0.81 -15.59 3.09
C PHE A 109 2.23 -15.66 2.50
N LEU A 110 2.57 -14.73 1.61
CA LEU A 110 3.90 -14.66 1.00
C LEU A 110 4.99 -14.23 1.98
N SER A 111 4.70 -13.27 2.87
CA SER A 111 5.63 -12.89 3.93
C SER A 111 5.98 -14.10 4.80
N SER A 112 4.98 -14.91 5.12
CA SER A 112 5.15 -16.17 5.85
C SER A 112 5.99 -17.17 5.04
N TRP A 113 5.72 -17.31 3.75
CA TRP A 113 6.50 -18.19 2.86
C TRP A 113 7.97 -17.77 2.75
N THR A 114 8.23 -16.49 2.56
CA THR A 114 9.58 -15.92 2.51
C THR A 114 10.31 -16.14 3.84
N LEU A 115 9.64 -15.92 4.98
CA LEU A 115 10.23 -16.21 6.29
C LEU A 115 10.57 -17.69 6.44
N VAL A 116 9.68 -18.61 6.05
CA VAL A 116 9.96 -20.06 6.09
C VAL A 116 11.14 -20.40 5.17
N ALA A 117 11.20 -19.85 3.97
CA ALA A 117 12.31 -20.07 3.05
C ALA A 117 13.65 -19.55 3.61
N ILE A 118 13.67 -18.37 4.24
CA ILE A 118 14.84 -17.82 4.91
C ILE A 118 15.24 -18.67 6.12
N ARG A 119 14.27 -19.27 6.83
CA ARG A 119 14.54 -20.14 7.98
C ARG A 119 15.02 -21.54 7.60
N LEU A 120 14.70 -21.99 6.39
CA LEU A 120 15.03 -23.32 5.89
C LEU A 120 16.37 -23.37 5.13
N VAL A 121 16.88 -22.20 4.73
CA VAL A 121 18.27 -21.98 4.26
C VAL A 121 19.18 -21.78 5.45
#